data_AF-A0A6V7XB33-F1
#
_entry.id   AF-A0A6V7XB33-F1
#
_cell.length_a   1.000
_cell.length_b   1.000
_cell.length_c   1.000
_cell.angle_alpha   90.00
_cell.angle_beta   90.00
_cell.angle_gamma   90.00
#
_symmetry.space_group_name_H-M   'P 1'
#
loop_
_entity.id
_entity.type
_entity.pdbx_description
1 polymer ?
#
loop_
_entity_poly.entity_id
_entity_poly.type
_entity_poly.pdbx_seq_one_letter_code
_entity_poly.pdbx_strand_id
1 'polypeptide(L)'
;VTRFYRALEYEKWDEHLFKNYVAEFMAMKIHASGFPEGIEGKESEEKFIKECEEKFGINVQREKMVPDKAMRYISKLMLNSLWGRFSLRNGLSKSVITDSPTELREYTLNESIEIQTVDKLTEETVLLTYKPKEEFIIEHDTSNIVISLWTTSAARIRLLKAMQKVACSPGCKILYGDTDSILFAHPSNMNCPLQTGPI
;
A
#
# COMPACT_ATOMS: atom_id res chain seq x y z
N VAL A 1 -11.72 1.20 -30.64
CA VAL A 1 -10.75 2.25 -30.22
C VAL A 1 -10.45 3.09 -31.45
N THR A 2 -10.78 4.38 -31.44
CA THR A 2 -10.63 5.26 -32.63
C THR A 2 -9.38 6.13 -32.59
N ARG A 3 -8.69 6.24 -31.45
CA ARG A 3 -7.39 6.92 -31.30
C ARG A 3 -6.54 6.22 -30.24
N PHE A 4 -5.25 6.08 -30.54
CA PHE A 4 -4.22 5.54 -29.66
C PHE A 4 -3.16 6.62 -29.47
N TYR A 5 -2.94 7.04 -28.23
CA TYR A 5 -2.05 8.18 -27.93
C TYR A 5 -0.63 7.73 -27.61
N ARG A 6 -0.47 6.73 -26.73
CA ARG A 6 0.83 6.20 -26.31
C ARG A 6 0.66 4.84 -25.64
N ALA A 7 1.61 3.93 -25.85
CA ALA A 7 1.86 2.80 -24.96
C ALA A 7 3.27 2.89 -24.40
N LEU A 8 3.44 2.38 -23.18
CA LEU A 8 4.73 2.20 -22.54
C LEU A 8 4.98 0.69 -22.46
N GLU A 9 6.10 0.25 -23.00
CA GLU A 9 6.53 -1.15 -22.97
C GLU A 9 7.84 -1.25 -22.18
N TYR A 10 7.95 -2.30 -21.36
CA TYR A 10 9.10 -2.55 -20.50
C TYR A 10 9.65 -3.94 -20.81
N GLU A 11 10.90 -3.99 -21.29
CA GLU A 11 11.56 -5.24 -21.69
C GLU A 11 12.16 -6.00 -20.50
N LYS A 12 12.58 -5.27 -19.45
CA LYS A 12 13.26 -5.84 -18.28
C LYS A 12 12.36 -5.76 -17.06
N TRP A 13 12.24 -6.89 -16.37
CA TRP A 13 11.50 -7.04 -15.13
C TRP A 13 12.39 -7.68 -14.08
N ASP A 14 12.19 -7.27 -12.83
CA ASP A 14 12.89 -7.84 -11.68
C ASP A 14 11.86 -8.31 -10.64
N GLU A 15 11.80 -9.62 -10.44
CA GLU A 15 10.92 -10.27 -9.46
C GLU A 15 11.46 -10.18 -8.02
N HIS A 16 12.70 -9.73 -7.84
CA HIS A 16 13.42 -9.71 -6.55
C HIS A 16 13.57 -8.31 -5.96
N LEU A 17 13.34 -7.26 -6.75
CA LEU A 17 13.59 -5.85 -6.36
C LEU A 17 13.06 -5.49 -4.96
N PHE A 18 11.83 -5.90 -4.64
CA PHE A 18 11.19 -5.62 -3.35
C PHE A 18 11.15 -6.82 -2.39
N LYS A 19 11.67 -7.99 -2.81
CA LYS A 19 11.55 -9.23 -2.06
C LYS A 19 12.16 -9.11 -0.67
N ASN A 20 13.39 -8.61 -0.57
CA ASN A 20 14.08 -8.46 0.70
C ASN A 20 13.41 -7.44 1.62
N TYR A 21 12.96 -6.31 1.08
CA TYR A 21 12.23 -5.30 1.85
C TYR A 21 10.94 -5.87 2.45
N VAL A 22 10.12 -6.53 1.61
CA VAL A 22 8.86 -7.12 2.05
C VAL A 22 9.11 -8.26 3.05
N ALA A 23 10.10 -9.11 2.80
CA ALA A 23 10.45 -10.21 3.69
C ALA A 23 10.88 -9.71 5.09
N GLU A 24 11.74 -8.69 5.15
CA GLU A 24 12.23 -8.11 6.41
C GLU A 24 11.07 -7.55 7.25
N PHE A 25 10.28 -6.63 6.70
CA PHE A 25 9.19 -6.01 7.45
C PHE A 25 8.04 -6.97 7.75
N MET A 26 7.83 -8.00 6.91
CA MET A 26 6.85 -9.03 7.20
C MET A 26 7.34 -9.96 8.31
N ALA A 27 8.63 -10.33 8.35
CA ALA A 27 9.23 -11.06 9.46
C ALA A 27 9.08 -10.29 10.77
N MET A 28 9.45 -9.00 10.79
CA MET A 28 9.28 -8.13 11.97
C MET A 28 7.81 -8.06 12.42
N LYS A 29 6.87 -7.96 11.46
CA LYS A 29 5.43 -7.94 11.76
C LYS A 29 4.96 -9.26 12.37
N ILE A 30 5.45 -10.40 11.88
CA ILE A 30 5.12 -11.74 12.38
C ILE A 30 5.70 -11.91 13.79
N HIS A 31 6.98 -11.60 14.00
CA HIS A 31 7.66 -11.58 15.31
C HIS A 31 6.84 -10.80 16.34
N ALA A 32 6.51 -9.56 16.01
CA ALA A 32 5.74 -8.66 16.87
C ALA A 32 4.26 -9.06 17.03
N SER A 33 3.74 -9.98 16.22
CA SER A 33 2.40 -10.55 16.42
C SER A 33 2.41 -11.72 17.41
N GLY A 34 3.57 -12.34 17.63
CA GLY A 34 3.68 -13.62 18.32
C GLY A 34 3.03 -14.76 17.55
N PHE A 35 2.94 -15.93 18.19
CA PHE A 35 2.24 -17.07 17.60
C PHE A 35 0.72 -16.84 17.60
N PRO A 36 0.01 -17.20 16.52
CA PRO A 36 -1.44 -17.22 16.49
C PRO A 36 -2.06 -18.10 17.58
N GLU A 37 -3.31 -17.79 17.96
CA GLU A 37 -4.08 -18.65 18.86
C GLU A 37 -4.19 -20.07 18.28
N GLY A 38 -3.92 -21.08 19.11
CA GLY A 38 -3.92 -22.50 18.73
C GLY A 38 -2.56 -23.07 18.32
N ILE A 39 -1.51 -22.24 18.24
CA ILE A 39 -0.13 -22.70 18.03
C ILE A 39 0.60 -22.70 19.37
N GLU A 40 0.65 -23.86 20.02
CA GLU A 40 1.26 -24.02 21.34
C GLU A 40 2.20 -25.23 21.36
N GLY A 41 3.44 -24.99 21.75
CA GLY A 41 4.45 -26.02 21.89
C GLY A 41 5.41 -26.10 20.71
N LYS A 42 6.60 -26.66 20.97
CA LYS A 42 7.74 -26.57 20.05
C LYS A 42 7.44 -27.11 18.65
N GLU A 43 6.69 -28.21 18.55
CA GLU A 43 6.40 -28.85 17.25
C GLU A 43 5.51 -27.99 16.36
N SER A 44 4.40 -27.45 16.89
CA SER A 44 3.51 -26.58 16.11
C SER A 44 4.16 -25.24 15.78
N GLU A 45 4.96 -24.69 16.69
CA GLU A 45 5.75 -23.48 16.43
C GLU A 45 6.77 -23.68 15.32
N GLU A 46 7.48 -24.83 15.32
CA GLU A 46 8.46 -25.16 14.26
C GLU A 46 7.77 -25.31 12.91
N LYS A 47 6.61 -25.97 12.91
CA LYS A 47 5.79 -26.12 11.71
C LYS A 47 5.36 -24.75 11.17
N PHE A 48 4.90 -23.84 12.03
CA PHE A 48 4.52 -22.49 11.63
C PHE A 48 5.69 -21.72 11.00
N ILE A 49 6.87 -21.77 11.63
CA ILE A 49 8.10 -21.12 11.13
C ILE A 49 8.48 -21.69 9.76
N LYS A 50 8.48 -23.02 9.64
CA LYS A 50 8.78 -23.71 8.38
C LYS A 50 7.77 -23.36 7.28
N GLU A 51 6.47 -23.29 7.60
CA GLU A 51 5.46 -22.87 6.62
C GLU A 51 5.64 -21.41 6.18
N CYS A 52 6.12 -20.53 7.05
CA CYS A 52 6.43 -19.14 6.69
C CYS A 52 7.55 -19.06 5.65
N GLU A 53 8.60 -19.87 5.82
CA GLU A 53 9.71 -19.95 4.88
C GLU A 53 9.31 -20.63 3.56
N GLU A 54 8.68 -21.81 3.61
CA GLU A 54 8.34 -22.60 2.43
C GLU A 54 7.30 -21.91 1.53
N LYS A 55 6.27 -21.29 2.12
CA LYS A 55 5.17 -20.68 1.36
C LYS A 55 5.43 -19.23 0.96
N PHE A 56 6.15 -18.48 1.79
CA PHE A 56 6.28 -17.03 1.62
C PHE A 56 7.73 -16.54 1.52
N GLY A 57 8.72 -17.40 1.75
CA GLY A 57 10.13 -17.02 1.76
C GLY A 57 10.48 -16.07 2.91
N ILE A 58 9.74 -16.12 4.01
CA ILE A 58 9.92 -15.25 5.18
C ILE A 58 10.59 -16.05 6.29
N ASN A 59 11.80 -15.64 6.66
CA ASN A 59 12.53 -16.26 7.76
C ASN A 59 12.05 -15.69 9.11
N VAL A 60 11.57 -16.56 9.98
CA VAL A 60 11.01 -16.21 11.29
C VAL A 60 11.81 -16.94 12.38
N GLN A 61 12.17 -16.24 13.47
CA GLN A 61 12.95 -16.81 14.57
C GLN A 61 12.03 -16.99 15.76
N ARG A 62 11.98 -18.21 16.33
CA ARG A 62 11.13 -18.55 17.49
C ARG A 62 11.37 -17.58 18.64
N GLU A 63 12.62 -17.22 18.91
CA GLU A 63 13.02 -16.39 20.04
C GLU A 63 12.51 -14.94 19.93
N LYS A 64 12.17 -14.49 18.72
CA LYS A 64 11.64 -13.16 18.45
C LYS A 64 10.11 -13.09 18.42
N MET A 65 9.41 -14.23 18.57
CA MET A 65 7.95 -14.31 18.53
C MET A 65 7.30 -13.78 19.82
N VAL A 66 7.53 -12.49 20.10
CA VAL A 66 7.05 -11.80 21.30
C VAL A 66 6.04 -10.73 20.87
N PRO A 67 4.78 -10.78 21.35
CA PRO A 67 3.78 -9.78 21.02
C PRO A 67 4.22 -8.35 21.38
N ASP A 68 4.33 -7.49 20.38
CA ASP A 68 4.63 -6.06 20.49
C ASP A 68 3.71 -5.27 19.55
N LYS A 69 2.73 -4.57 20.15
CA LYS A 69 1.75 -3.78 19.39
C LYS A 69 2.39 -2.63 18.63
N ALA A 70 3.41 -1.97 19.20
CA ALA A 70 4.06 -0.82 18.60
C ALA A 70 4.92 -1.25 17.41
N MET A 71 5.74 -2.29 17.58
CA MET A 71 6.56 -2.82 16.50
C MET A 71 5.69 -3.38 15.37
N ARG A 72 4.63 -4.12 15.70
CA ARG A 72 3.69 -4.63 14.70
C ARG A 72 3.05 -3.49 13.90
N TYR A 73 2.70 -2.38 14.55
CA TYR A 73 2.16 -1.20 13.87
C TYR A 73 3.19 -0.59 12.92
N ILE A 74 4.43 -0.36 13.38
CA ILE A 74 5.51 0.21 12.56
C ILE A 74 5.81 -0.68 11.35
N SER A 75 5.98 -1.99 11.55
CA SER A 75 6.25 -2.93 10.46
C SER A 75 5.12 -2.97 9.44
N LYS A 76 3.85 -2.94 9.89
CA LYS A 76 2.69 -2.83 8.99
C LYS A 76 2.69 -1.51 8.23
N LEU A 77 3.02 -0.40 8.90
CA LEU A 77 3.09 0.92 8.28
C LEU A 77 4.14 0.92 7.16
N MET A 78 5.34 0.39 7.40
CA MET A 78 6.39 0.30 6.37
C MET A 78 5.95 -0.51 5.14
N LEU A 79 5.32 -1.67 5.35
CA LEU A 79 4.78 -2.50 4.26
C LEU A 79 3.73 -1.77 3.42
N ASN A 80 2.84 -1.00 4.05
CA ASN A 80 1.74 -0.33 3.36
C ASN A 80 2.18 1.01 2.72
N SER A 81 3.00 1.79 3.42
CA SER A 81 3.46 3.10 2.98
C SER A 81 4.43 3.02 1.80
N LEU A 82 5.15 1.90 1.63
CA LEU A 82 6.03 1.69 0.46
C LEU A 82 5.26 1.91 -0.86
N TRP A 83 4.11 1.25 -1.02
CA TRP A 83 3.35 1.31 -2.26
C TRP A 83 2.75 2.69 -2.50
N GLY A 84 2.27 3.35 -1.43
CA GLY A 84 1.78 4.72 -1.50
C GLY A 84 2.86 5.74 -1.88
N ARG A 85 4.13 5.47 -1.52
CA ARG A 85 5.27 6.35 -1.86
C ARG A 85 5.49 6.45 -3.36
N PHE A 86 5.31 5.36 -4.09
CA PHE A 86 5.42 5.35 -5.55
C PHE A 86 4.27 6.08 -6.27
N SER A 87 3.13 6.26 -5.58
CA SER A 87 1.92 6.91 -6.11
C SER A 87 1.76 8.36 -5.66
N LEU A 88 2.82 9.00 -5.13
CA LEU A 88 2.69 10.35 -4.59
C LEU A 88 2.25 11.34 -5.65
N ARG A 89 1.24 12.15 -5.29
CA ARG A 89 0.78 13.25 -6.13
C ARG A 89 1.75 14.42 -6.00
N ASN A 90 2.48 14.72 -7.07
CA ASN A 90 3.51 15.76 -7.08
C ASN A 90 2.94 17.19 -7.13
N GLY A 91 1.67 17.36 -7.53
CA GLY A 91 1.00 18.65 -7.64
C GLY A 91 -0.04 18.93 -6.55
N LEU A 92 0.28 18.62 -5.28
CA LEU A 92 -0.62 18.96 -4.17
C LEU A 92 -0.55 20.45 -3.82
N SER A 93 -1.68 20.99 -3.35
CA SER A 93 -1.72 22.33 -2.78
C SER A 93 -0.85 22.39 -1.53
N LYS A 94 -0.15 23.51 -1.37
CA LYS A 94 0.69 23.85 -0.23
C LYS A 94 0.15 25.10 0.41
N SER A 95 0.40 25.23 1.71
CA SER A 95 -0.01 26.39 2.49
C SER A 95 1.19 26.99 3.19
N VAL A 96 1.26 28.31 3.18
CA VAL A 96 2.30 29.10 3.85
C VAL A 96 1.61 30.16 4.69
N ILE A 97 2.10 30.33 5.91
CA ILE A 97 1.66 31.41 6.80
C ILE A 97 2.81 32.42 6.84
N THR A 98 2.52 33.67 6.49
CA THR A 98 3.54 34.72 6.47
C THR A 98 2.95 36.04 6.95
N ASP A 99 3.75 36.80 7.68
CA ASP A 99 3.53 38.20 8.03
C ASP A 99 4.45 39.15 7.23
N SER A 100 5.28 38.60 6.34
CA SER A 100 6.25 39.34 5.54
C SER A 100 5.63 39.77 4.20
N PRO A 101 5.50 41.08 3.92
CA PRO A 101 5.07 41.56 2.62
C PRO A 101 6.01 41.13 1.48
N THR A 102 7.29 40.95 1.77
CA THR A 102 8.29 40.50 0.80
C THR A 102 8.03 39.05 0.40
N GLU A 103 7.84 38.16 1.37
CA GLU A 103 7.56 36.74 1.12
C GLU A 103 6.22 36.59 0.38
N LEU A 104 5.18 37.31 0.80
CA LEU A 104 3.89 37.35 0.10
C LEU A 104 4.04 37.76 -1.37
N ARG A 105 4.88 38.76 -1.65
CA ARG A 105 5.17 39.23 -3.00
C ARG A 105 5.92 38.17 -3.81
N GLU A 106 6.87 37.46 -3.21
CA GLU A 106 7.59 36.35 -3.87
C GLU A 106 6.62 35.26 -4.32
N TYR A 107 5.67 34.83 -3.48
CA TYR A 107 4.64 33.86 -3.90
C TYR A 107 3.72 34.42 -4.98
N THR A 108 3.31 35.69 -4.87
CA THR A 108 2.38 36.31 -5.84
C THR A 108 2.99 36.50 -7.23
N LEU A 109 4.30 36.74 -7.30
CA LEU A 109 5.02 36.93 -8.56
C LEU A 109 5.63 35.64 -9.12
N ASN A 110 5.53 34.52 -8.41
CA ASN A 110 6.13 33.26 -8.85
C ASN A 110 5.28 32.61 -9.95
N GLU A 111 5.81 32.61 -11.17
CA GLU A 111 5.12 32.07 -12.35
C GLU A 111 4.93 30.54 -12.33
N SER A 112 5.72 29.81 -11.52
CA SER A 112 5.64 28.34 -11.42
C SER A 112 4.46 27.85 -10.57
N ILE A 113 3.79 28.76 -9.86
CA ILE A 113 2.68 28.42 -8.96
C ILE A 113 1.41 29.20 -9.31
N GLU A 114 0.29 28.68 -8.85
CA GLU A 114 -1.03 29.27 -8.92
C GLU A 114 -1.54 29.47 -7.49
N ILE A 115 -1.78 30.73 -7.12
CA ILE A 115 -2.40 31.06 -5.82
C ILE A 115 -3.88 30.68 -5.89
N GLN A 116 -4.32 29.89 -4.92
CA GLN A 116 -5.70 29.48 -4.78
C GLN A 116 -6.46 30.41 -3.84
N THR A 117 -5.91 30.69 -2.65
CA THR A 117 -6.51 31.58 -1.66
C THR A 117 -5.45 32.39 -0.92
N VAL A 118 -5.85 33.57 -0.44
CA VAL A 118 -5.09 34.40 0.49
C VAL A 118 -6.06 34.82 1.59
N ASP A 119 -5.93 34.19 2.75
CA ASP A 119 -6.83 34.38 3.87
C ASP A 119 -6.13 35.17 4.97
N LYS A 120 -6.75 36.26 5.43
CA LYS A 120 -6.22 37.05 6.54
C LYS A 120 -6.44 36.29 7.86
N LEU A 121 -5.36 35.95 8.56
CA LEU A 121 -5.43 35.29 9.88
C LEU A 121 -5.46 36.30 11.02
N THR A 122 -4.62 37.34 10.94
CA THR A 122 -4.52 38.44 11.91
C THR A 122 -4.37 39.76 11.14
N GLU A 123 -4.18 40.89 11.83
CA GLU A 123 -3.93 42.16 11.14
C GLU A 123 -2.69 42.16 10.26
N GLU A 124 -1.66 41.40 10.65
CA GLU A 124 -0.34 41.39 10.00
C GLU A 124 -0.04 40.05 9.31
N THR A 125 -0.78 38.98 9.59
CA THR A 125 -0.49 37.62 9.10
C THR A 125 -1.54 37.12 8.10
N VAL A 126 -1.08 36.49 7.02
CA VAL A 126 -1.92 35.84 6.02
C VAL A 126 -1.58 34.36 5.87
N LEU A 127 -2.58 33.55 5.53
CA LEU A 127 -2.48 32.19 5.06
C LEU A 127 -2.62 32.20 3.54
N LEU A 128 -1.58 31.79 2.83
CA LEU A 128 -1.59 31.65 1.38
C LEU A 128 -1.62 30.18 1.03
N THR A 129 -2.61 29.76 0.25
CA THR A 129 -2.68 28.42 -0.33
C THR A 129 -2.40 28.50 -1.82
N TYR A 130 -1.48 27.69 -2.30
CA TYR A 130 -1.05 27.67 -3.70
C TYR A 130 -0.82 26.25 -4.19
N LYS A 131 -0.79 26.06 -5.51
CA LYS A 131 -0.46 24.79 -6.16
C LYS A 131 0.56 25.03 -7.27
N PRO A 132 1.53 24.14 -7.50
CA PRO A 132 2.38 24.23 -8.69
C PRO A 132 1.53 24.06 -9.97
N LYS A 133 1.82 24.88 -10.97
CA LYS A 133 1.22 24.75 -12.31
C LYS A 133 1.73 23.47 -12.97
N GLU A 134 0.90 22.82 -13.77
CA GLU A 134 1.18 21.47 -14.31
C GLU A 134 2.49 21.40 -15.10
N GLU A 135 2.80 22.45 -15.85
CA GLU A 135 4.02 22.61 -16.66
C GLU A 135 5.31 22.63 -15.83
N PHE A 136 5.20 23.00 -14.55
CA PHE A 136 6.32 23.13 -13.62
C PHE A 136 6.35 22.02 -12.56
N ILE A 137 5.47 21.02 -12.65
CA ILE A 137 5.49 19.87 -11.73
C ILE A 137 6.71 19.01 -12.04
N ILE A 138 7.60 18.92 -11.06
CA ILE A 138 8.70 17.97 -11.05
C ILE A 138 8.25 16.75 -10.24
N GLU A 139 8.37 15.56 -10.82
CA GLU A 139 8.09 14.32 -10.11
C GLU A 139 9.11 14.13 -8.98
N HIS A 140 8.66 13.73 -7.80
CA HIS A 140 9.57 13.38 -6.71
C HIS A 140 10.44 12.19 -7.14
N ASP A 141 11.72 12.20 -6.78
CA ASP A 141 12.70 11.14 -7.10
C ASP A 141 12.30 9.72 -6.69
N THR A 142 11.34 9.57 -5.77
CA THR A 142 10.85 8.27 -5.29
C THR A 142 9.48 7.91 -5.89
N SER A 143 8.88 8.80 -6.68
CA SER A 143 7.62 8.58 -7.35
C SER A 143 7.84 7.64 -8.54
N ASN A 144 6.98 6.64 -8.68
CA ASN A 144 7.00 5.73 -9.82
C ASN A 144 5.59 5.19 -10.09
N ILE A 145 4.89 5.83 -11.02
CA ILE A 145 3.52 5.46 -11.35
C ILE A 145 3.41 4.05 -11.94
N VAL A 146 4.45 3.56 -12.60
CA VAL A 146 4.46 2.24 -13.26
C VAL A 146 4.39 1.12 -12.21
N ILE A 147 5.22 1.22 -11.16
CA ILE A 147 5.19 0.29 -10.02
C ILE A 147 3.80 0.30 -9.38
N SER A 148 3.23 1.48 -9.19
CA SER A 148 1.91 1.66 -8.59
C SER A 148 0.78 1.01 -9.41
N LEU A 149 0.79 1.23 -10.72
CA LEU A 149 -0.16 0.63 -11.66
C LEU A 149 -0.01 -0.90 -11.68
N TRP A 150 1.22 -1.41 -11.65
CA TRP A 150 1.48 -2.84 -11.63
C TRP A 150 0.99 -3.48 -10.32
N THR A 151 1.39 -2.95 -9.17
CA THR A 151 1.02 -3.48 -7.85
C THR A 151 -0.50 -3.52 -7.68
N THR A 152 -1.22 -2.45 -8.01
CA THR A 152 -2.69 -2.41 -7.90
C THR A 152 -3.39 -3.33 -8.90
N SER A 153 -2.84 -3.49 -10.11
CA SER A 153 -3.37 -4.41 -11.11
C SER A 153 -3.14 -5.87 -10.71
N ALA A 154 -1.95 -6.20 -10.20
CA ALA A 154 -1.65 -7.53 -9.67
C ALA A 154 -2.55 -7.89 -8.48
N ALA A 155 -2.79 -6.95 -7.55
CA ALA A 155 -3.72 -7.13 -6.44
C ALA A 155 -5.16 -7.40 -6.93
N ARG A 156 -5.66 -6.62 -7.91
CA ARG A 156 -6.97 -6.84 -8.52
C ARG A 156 -7.08 -8.20 -9.22
N ILE A 157 -6.04 -8.62 -9.95
CA ILE A 157 -6.01 -9.96 -10.57
C ILE A 157 -6.04 -11.05 -9.48
N ARG A 158 -5.33 -10.86 -8.37
CA ARG A 158 -5.33 -11.82 -7.26
C ARG A 158 -6.72 -11.95 -6.63
N LEU A 159 -7.40 -10.84 -6.40
CA LEU A 159 -8.78 -10.79 -5.91
C LEU A 159 -9.74 -11.46 -6.90
N LEU A 160 -9.65 -11.11 -8.18
CA LEU A 160 -10.46 -11.69 -9.25
C LEU A 160 -10.30 -13.21 -9.31
N LYS A 161 -9.08 -13.74 -9.20
CA LYS A 161 -8.83 -15.19 -9.14
C LYS A 161 -9.53 -15.84 -7.95
N ALA A 162 -9.57 -15.20 -6.79
CA ALA A 162 -10.30 -15.72 -5.62
C ALA A 162 -11.81 -15.69 -5.85
N MET A 163 -12.34 -14.59 -6.41
CA MET A 163 -13.75 -14.47 -6.79
C MET A 163 -14.16 -15.55 -7.81
N GLN A 164 -13.35 -15.80 -8.83
CA GLN A 164 -13.61 -16.83 -9.83
C GLN A 164 -13.71 -18.23 -9.21
N LYS A 165 -12.84 -18.57 -8.25
CA LYS A 165 -12.93 -19.85 -7.52
C LYS A 165 -14.26 -20.01 -6.81
N VAL A 166 -14.73 -18.96 -6.13
CA VAL A 166 -16.04 -18.95 -5.47
C VAL A 166 -17.17 -19.03 -6.50
N ALA A 167 -17.14 -18.21 -7.55
CA ALA A 167 -18.20 -18.15 -8.56
C ALA A 167 -18.36 -19.45 -9.37
N CYS A 168 -17.26 -20.18 -9.60
CA CYS A 168 -17.28 -21.48 -10.28
C CYS A 168 -17.65 -22.64 -9.34
N SER A 169 -17.74 -22.41 -8.02
CA SER A 169 -18.09 -23.44 -7.06
C SER A 169 -19.62 -23.60 -6.96
N PRO A 170 -20.17 -24.82 -7.11
CA PRO A 170 -21.61 -25.05 -7.04
C PRO A 170 -22.22 -24.55 -5.73
N GLY A 171 -23.36 -23.86 -5.83
CA GLY A 171 -24.09 -23.34 -4.67
C GLY A 171 -23.41 -22.18 -3.92
N CYS A 172 -22.26 -21.69 -4.40
CA CYS A 172 -21.58 -20.54 -3.81
C CYS A 172 -22.06 -19.22 -4.45
N LYS A 173 -22.16 -18.16 -3.65
CA LYS A 173 -22.56 -16.82 -4.12
C LYS A 173 -21.70 -15.75 -3.48
N ILE A 174 -21.07 -14.93 -4.30
CA ILE A 174 -20.35 -13.73 -3.84
C ILE A 174 -21.36 -12.67 -3.41
N LEU A 175 -21.16 -12.11 -2.23
CA LEU A 175 -22.01 -11.09 -1.61
C LEU A 175 -21.35 -9.72 -1.67
N TYR A 176 -20.03 -9.65 -1.47
CA TYR A 176 -19.27 -8.40 -1.46
C TYR A 176 -17.79 -8.66 -1.78
N GLY A 177 -17.10 -7.63 -2.27
CA GLY A 177 -15.66 -7.61 -2.42
C GLY A 177 -15.11 -6.20 -2.27
N ASP A 178 -13.99 -6.07 -1.56
CA ASP A 178 -13.27 -4.82 -1.37
C ASP A 178 -11.78 -5.07 -1.26
N THR A 179 -11.01 -4.43 -2.14
CA THR A 179 -9.53 -4.34 -2.17
C THR A 179 -8.79 -5.69 -2.08
N ASP A 180 -8.77 -6.32 -0.92
CA ASP A 180 -8.10 -7.57 -0.58
C ASP A 180 -9.02 -8.63 0.07
N SER A 181 -10.33 -8.37 0.11
CA SER A 181 -11.33 -9.18 0.80
C SER A 181 -12.53 -9.53 -0.08
N ILE A 182 -13.13 -10.69 0.18
CA ILE A 182 -14.41 -11.12 -0.39
C ILE A 182 -15.30 -11.74 0.68
N LEU A 183 -16.58 -11.42 0.62
CA LEU A 183 -17.63 -12.05 1.42
C LEU A 183 -18.48 -12.90 0.48
N PHE A 184 -18.71 -14.16 0.84
CA PHE A 184 -19.52 -15.08 0.04
C PHE A 184 -20.27 -16.07 0.92
N ALA A 185 -21.38 -16.58 0.39
CA ALA A 185 -22.11 -17.72 0.95
C ALA A 185 -21.65 -19.01 0.27
N HIS A 186 -21.50 -20.08 1.06
CA HIS A 186 -21.28 -21.43 0.54
C HIS A 186 -22.16 -22.44 1.30
N PRO A 187 -22.55 -23.56 0.68
CA PRO A 187 -23.34 -24.61 1.35
C PRO A 187 -22.59 -25.22 2.54
N SER A 188 -23.26 -25.44 3.67
CA SER A 188 -22.65 -26.01 4.88
C SER A 188 -22.15 -27.45 4.71
N ASN A 189 -22.67 -28.16 3.71
CA ASN A 189 -22.31 -29.54 3.38
C ASN A 189 -21.13 -29.64 2.39
N MET A 190 -20.58 -28.51 1.94
CA MET A 190 -19.43 -28.47 1.03
C MET A 190 -18.24 -27.79 1.70
N ASN A 191 -17.04 -28.23 1.33
CA ASN A 191 -15.80 -27.59 1.75
C ASN A 191 -15.75 -26.15 1.23
N CYS A 192 -15.14 -25.27 2.03
CA CYS A 192 -14.91 -23.90 1.63
C CYS A 192 -14.11 -23.88 0.30
N PRO A 193 -14.56 -23.12 -0.73
CA PRO A 193 -13.89 -23.04 -2.03
C PRO A 193 -12.52 -22.34 -1.97
N LEU A 194 -12.18 -21.71 -0.85
CA LEU A 194 -10.92 -21.05 -0.61
C LEU A 194 -10.14 -21.79 0.47
N GLN A 195 -8.85 -22.00 0.22
CA GLN A 195 -7.95 -22.55 1.21
C GLN A 195 -7.65 -21.52 2.29
N THR A 196 -7.71 -21.92 3.55
CA THR A 196 -7.26 -21.10 4.68
C THR A 196 -5.74 -20.98 4.68
N GLY A 197 -5.22 -19.97 5.38
CA GLY A 197 -3.78 -19.73 5.52
C GLY A 197 -3.01 -20.87 6.20
N PRO A 198 -1.69 -20.72 6.41
CA PRO A 198 -0.90 -21.69 7.18
C PRO A 198 -1.55 -22.01 8.53
N ILE A 199 -1.43 -23.28 8.95
CA ILE A 199 -1.97 -23.83 10.21
C ILE A 199 -0.87 -23.82 11.26
#